data_AF-A0A8D2CYS1-F1
#
_entry.id   AF-A0A8D2CYS1-F1
#
_cell.length_a   1.000
_cell.length_b   1.000
_cell.length_c   1.000
_cell.angle_alpha   90.00
_cell.angle_beta   90.00
_cell.angle_gamma   90.00
#
_symmetry.space_group_name_H-M   'P 1'
#
loop_
_entity.id
_entity.type
_entity.pdbx_description
1 polymer ?
#
loop_
_entity_poly.entity_id
_entity_poly.type
_entity_poly.pdbx_seq_one_letter_code
_entity_poly.pdbx_strand_id
1 'polypeptide(L)'
;LATCPRNVLNIGKKLYEGKTKEVYELVDSPGKVLLQSKDQITAGNAARKNHLEGKAAISNKITSCIFQLLQEAGIKTAFMRKYGETAFIAPQCEMIPIEWVCRRIATGSFLKRNPGVKEGYKFYPPKVEMFFKDEQIMIHSGLRNS
;
A
#
# COMPACT_ATOMS: atom_id res chain seq x y z
N LEU A 1 4.66 -7.69 39.58
CA LEU A 1 4.86 -7.45 38.13
C LEU A 1 3.68 -6.64 37.61
N ALA A 2 3.85 -5.32 37.45
CA ALA A 2 2.77 -4.44 37.03
C ALA A 2 2.37 -4.78 35.59
N THR A 3 1.15 -5.27 35.40
CA THR A 3 0.56 -5.44 34.07
C THR A 3 0.37 -4.07 33.46
N CYS A 4 1.20 -3.72 32.49
CA CYS A 4 1.01 -2.54 31.66
C CYS A 4 -0.41 -2.63 31.07
N PRO A 5 -1.31 -1.65 31.32
CA PRO A 5 -2.64 -1.70 30.73
C PRO A 5 -2.47 -1.76 29.22
N ARG A 6 -3.08 -2.76 28.57
CA ARG A 6 -3.21 -2.75 27.11
C ARG A 6 -3.97 -1.47 26.79
N ASN A 7 -3.27 -0.45 26.28
CA ASN A 7 -3.90 0.77 25.79
C ASN A 7 -4.90 0.37 24.71
N VAL A 8 -6.17 0.22 25.10
CA VAL A 8 -7.29 0.00 24.18
C VAL A 8 -7.40 1.29 23.37
N LEU A 9 -7.20 1.20 22.06
CA LEU A 9 -7.36 2.36 21.18
C LEU A 9 -8.83 2.74 21.10
N ASN A 10 -9.12 4.03 21.29
CA ASN A 10 -10.42 4.61 21.01
C ASN A 10 -10.57 4.84 19.49
N ILE A 11 -11.15 3.84 18.81
CA ILE A 11 -11.35 3.85 17.36
C ILE A 11 -12.58 4.69 17.03
N GLY A 12 -12.38 5.71 16.21
CA GLY A 12 -13.43 6.61 15.74
C GLY A 12 -14.07 6.11 14.44
N LYS A 13 -14.60 7.06 13.66
CA LYS A 13 -15.31 6.75 12.41
C LYS A 13 -14.37 6.15 11.35
N LYS A 14 -14.95 5.34 10.46
CA LYS A 14 -14.28 4.88 9.25
C LYS A 14 -14.17 6.06 8.27
N LEU A 15 -12.95 6.42 7.90
CA LEU A 15 -12.63 7.54 7.01
C LEU A 15 -12.61 7.11 5.54
N TYR A 16 -12.12 5.90 5.28
CA TYR A 16 -11.99 5.36 3.92
C TYR A 16 -12.09 3.83 3.95
N GLU A 17 -12.68 3.27 2.90
CA GLU A 17 -12.66 1.85 2.64
C GLU A 17 -12.17 1.57 1.22
N GLY A 18 -11.01 0.91 1.13
CA GLY A 18 -10.48 0.41 -0.13
C GLY A 18 -10.78 -1.07 -0.32
N LYS A 19 -10.24 -1.64 -1.41
CA LYS A 19 -10.41 -3.07 -1.75
C LYS A 19 -9.87 -4.02 -0.68
N THR A 20 -8.74 -3.68 -0.07
CA THR A 20 -7.98 -4.57 0.84
C THR A 20 -7.73 -3.97 2.23
N LYS A 21 -8.07 -2.69 2.45
CA LYS A 21 -7.84 -1.99 3.72
C LYS A 21 -8.97 -1.04 4.04
N GLU A 22 -9.18 -0.81 5.32
CA GLU A 22 -10.03 0.24 5.88
C GLU A 22 -9.17 1.19 6.71
N VAL A 23 -9.56 2.47 6.75
CA VAL A 23 -8.86 3.51 7.50
C VAL A 23 -9.84 4.08 8.52
N TYR A 24 -9.43 4.06 9.79
CA TYR A 24 -10.23 4.58 10.90
C TYR A 24 -9.53 5.76 11.56
N GLU A 25 -10.33 6.72 12.01
CA GLU A 25 -9.89 7.77 12.92
C GLU A 25 -9.47 7.17 14.28
N LEU A 26 -8.51 7.81 14.94
CA LEU A 26 -8.19 7.54 16.35
C LEU A 26 -8.55 8.78 17.17
N VAL A 27 -9.63 8.69 17.95
CA VAL A 27 -10.27 9.84 18.62
C VAL A 27 -9.27 10.56 19.54
N ASP A 28 -8.52 9.80 20.32
CA ASP A 28 -7.57 10.34 21.31
C ASP A 28 -6.19 10.65 20.69
N SER A 29 -6.08 10.64 19.35
CA SER A 29 -4.80 10.77 18.65
C SER A 29 -4.96 11.55 17.33
N PRO A 30 -5.16 12.88 17.43
CA PRO A 30 -5.30 13.74 16.26
C PRO A 30 -4.12 13.59 15.28
N GLY A 31 -4.43 13.59 13.99
CA GLY A 31 -3.44 13.42 12.92
C GLY A 31 -2.91 11.99 12.77
N LYS A 32 -3.50 11.00 13.44
CA LYS A 32 -3.16 9.57 13.30
C LYS A 32 -4.38 8.77 12.90
N VAL A 33 -4.14 7.67 12.19
CA VAL A 33 -5.17 6.76 11.72
C VAL A 33 -4.76 5.31 11.97
N LEU A 34 -5.76 4.45 12.12
CA LEU A 34 -5.60 3.00 12.13
C LEU A 34 -5.87 2.45 10.73
N LEU A 35 -4.92 1.72 10.17
CA LEU A 35 -5.08 1.00 8.90
C LEU A 35 -5.34 -0.47 9.18
N GLN A 36 -6.57 -0.91 8.97
CA GLN A 36 -7.03 -2.28 9.15
C GLN A 36 -6.95 -3.04 7.82
N SER A 37 -6.23 -4.17 7.78
CA SER A 37 -6.17 -5.04 6.60
C SER A 37 -7.37 -6.00 6.56
N LYS A 38 -7.83 -6.36 5.36
CA LYS A 38 -8.93 -7.30 5.11
C LYS A 38 -8.43 -8.63 4.55
N ASP A 39 -9.15 -9.72 4.85
CA ASP A 39 -8.93 -11.06 4.28
C ASP A 39 -9.48 -11.15 2.85
N GLN A 40 -9.00 -10.25 2.01
CA GLN A 40 -9.46 -10.07 0.63
C GLN A 40 -8.25 -10.02 -0.30
N ILE A 41 -8.35 -10.75 -1.40
CA ILE A 41 -7.42 -10.67 -2.53
C ILE A 41 -8.19 -10.25 -3.78
N THR A 42 -7.63 -9.30 -4.53
CA THR A 42 -8.26 -8.77 -5.75
C THR A 42 -7.29 -8.80 -6.92
N ALA A 43 -7.79 -9.12 -8.11
CA ALA A 43 -7.04 -9.03 -9.36
C ALA A 43 -7.86 -8.31 -10.45
N GLY A 44 -7.17 -7.69 -11.41
CA GLY A 44 -7.79 -7.04 -12.58
C GLY A 44 -8.80 -5.96 -12.19
N ASN A 45 -8.37 -4.90 -11.51
CA ASN A 45 -9.25 -3.81 -11.05
C ASN A 45 -10.44 -4.24 -10.18
N ALA A 46 -10.33 -5.36 -9.45
CA ALA A 46 -11.40 -6.00 -8.68
C ALA A 46 -12.43 -6.80 -9.49
N ALA A 47 -12.17 -7.07 -10.77
CA ALA A 47 -12.96 -8.03 -11.55
C ALA A 47 -12.93 -9.45 -10.93
N ARG A 48 -11.89 -9.78 -10.17
CA ARG A 48 -11.83 -10.99 -9.33
C ARG A 48 -11.58 -10.58 -7.89
N LYS A 49 -12.45 -11.01 -6.98
CA LYS A 49 -12.37 -10.79 -5.53
C LYS A 49 -12.64 -12.11 -4.83
N ASN A 50 -11.70 -12.56 -4.01
CA ASN A 50 -11.82 -13.79 -3.24
C ASN A 50 -11.52 -13.50 -1.77
N HIS A 51 -12.25 -14.17 -0.88
CA HIS A 51 -11.87 -14.26 0.52
C HIS A 51 -10.65 -15.18 0.64
N LEU A 52 -9.64 -14.75 1.39
CA LEU A 52 -8.46 -15.56 1.69
C LEU A 52 -8.10 -15.35 3.15
N GLU A 53 -8.43 -16.33 3.98
CA GLU A 53 -8.19 -16.30 5.42
C GLU A 53 -6.71 -16.06 5.73
N GLY A 54 -6.44 -15.19 6.71
CA GLY A 54 -5.08 -14.85 7.13
C GLY A 54 -4.35 -13.87 6.20
N LYS A 55 -4.92 -13.52 5.04
CA LYS A 55 -4.33 -12.53 4.12
C LYS A 55 -4.12 -11.18 4.79
N ALA A 56 -5.02 -10.76 5.67
CA ALA A 56 -4.92 -9.53 6.45
C ALA A 56 -3.67 -9.53 7.33
N ALA A 57 -3.46 -10.61 8.10
CA ALA A 57 -2.34 -10.74 9.02
C ALA A 57 -1.00 -10.77 8.28
N ILE A 58 -0.92 -11.57 7.21
CA ILE A 58 0.27 -11.65 6.35
C ILE A 58 0.61 -10.28 5.76
N SER A 59 -0.39 -9.60 5.19
CA SER A 59 -0.19 -8.27 4.56
C SER A 59 0.29 -7.23 5.56
N ASN A 60 -0.32 -7.23 6.75
CA ASN A 60 0.02 -6.29 7.81
C ASN A 60 1.43 -6.55 8.37
N LYS A 61 1.80 -7.81 8.58
CA LYS A 61 3.14 -8.21 9.01
C LYS A 61 4.20 -7.75 8.01
N ILE A 62 4.03 -8.07 6.73
CA ILE A 62 4.97 -7.67 5.67
C ILE A 62 5.07 -6.14 5.59
N THR A 63 3.93 -5.43 5.54
CA THR A 63 3.93 -3.96 5.46
C THR A 63 4.65 -3.33 6.64
N SER A 64 4.39 -3.81 7.87
CA SER A 64 5.04 -3.29 9.07
C SER A 64 6.55 -3.50 9.05
N CYS A 65 7.02 -4.69 8.66
CA CYS A 65 8.45 -4.98 8.55
C CYS A 65 9.14 -4.12 7.48
N ILE A 66 8.53 -3.96 6.30
CA ILE A 66 9.10 -3.16 5.21
C ILE A 66 9.13 -1.67 5.58
N PHE A 67 8.07 -1.13 6.18
CA PHE A 67 8.05 0.26 6.61
C PHE A 67 9.06 0.54 7.71
N GLN A 68 9.22 -0.39 8.67
CA GLN A 68 10.26 -0.27 9.68
C GLN A 68 11.67 -0.27 9.04
N LEU A 69 11.95 -1.22 8.14
CA LEU A 69 13.22 -1.27 7.40
C LEU A 69 13.52 0.04 6.66
N LEU A 70 12.51 0.61 5.98
CA LEU A 70 12.65 1.89 5.27
C LEU A 70 12.93 3.05 6.23
N GLN A 71 12.26 3.10 7.38
CA GLN A 71 12.52 4.12 8.41
C GLN A 71 13.92 4.01 9.01
N GLU A 72 14.38 2.79 9.29
CA GLU A 72 15.75 2.52 9.78
C GLU A 72 16.80 2.95 8.75
N ALA A 73 16.49 2.87 7.46
CA ALA A 73 17.31 3.40 6.37
C ALA A 73 17.20 4.93 6.17
N GLY A 74 16.43 5.65 6.99
CA GLY A 74 16.26 7.10 6.92
C GLY A 74 15.19 7.58 5.92
N ILE A 75 14.40 6.68 5.33
CA ILE A 75 13.33 7.03 4.40
C ILE A 75 12.07 7.43 5.16
N LYS A 76 11.61 8.68 4.95
CA LYS A 76 10.37 9.19 5.52
C LYS A 76 9.18 8.33 5.06
N THR A 77 8.56 7.63 6.00
CA THR A 77 7.50 6.64 5.73
C THR A 77 6.34 6.88 6.68
N ALA A 78 5.10 6.82 6.16
CA ALA A 78 3.86 6.96 6.94
C ALA A 78 3.56 5.68 7.76
N PHE A 79 4.37 5.44 8.80
CA PHE A 79 4.25 4.32 9.71
C PHE A 79 4.63 4.77 11.12
N MET A 80 3.86 4.36 12.12
CA MET A 80 4.22 4.62 13.52
C MET A 80 4.54 3.33 14.26
N ARG A 81 3.62 2.36 14.23
CA ARG A 81 3.78 1.06 14.87
C ARG A 81 2.74 0.06 14.40
N LYS A 82 3.07 -1.22 14.45
CA LYS A 82 2.10 -2.33 14.32
C LYS A 82 1.07 -2.26 15.48
N TYR A 83 -0.18 -2.64 15.21
CA TYR A 83 -1.23 -2.78 16.22
C TYR A 83 -2.04 -4.06 16.00
N GLY A 84 -1.75 -5.09 16.81
CA GLY A 84 -2.32 -6.42 16.62
C GLY A 84 -1.88 -7.06 15.30
N GLU A 85 -2.47 -8.20 14.95
CA GLU A 85 -2.02 -8.96 13.78
C GLU A 85 -2.41 -8.34 12.45
N THR A 86 -3.54 -7.65 12.38
CA THR A 86 -4.15 -7.23 11.10
C THR A 86 -4.13 -5.72 10.85
N ALA A 87 -3.62 -4.92 11.80
CA ALA A 87 -3.58 -3.47 11.67
C ALA A 87 -2.24 -2.81 12.07
N PHE A 88 -2.09 -1.54 11.70
CA PHE A 88 -1.01 -0.66 12.13
C PHE A 88 -1.49 0.79 12.23
N ILE A 89 -0.76 1.62 12.97
CA ILE A 89 -1.03 3.05 13.11
C ILE A 89 -0.09 3.84 12.20
N ALA A 90 -0.63 4.85 11.52
CA ALA A 90 0.13 5.77 10.67
C ALA A 90 -0.25 7.23 10.96
N PRO A 91 0.62 8.19 10.59
CA PRO A 91 0.18 9.58 10.41
C PRO A 91 -0.92 9.63 9.34
N GLN A 92 -1.92 10.49 9.55
CA GLN A 92 -2.90 10.79 8.51
C GLN A 92 -2.22 11.54 7.37
N CYS A 93 -2.46 11.13 6.13
CA CYS A 93 -1.90 11.75 4.95
C CYS A 93 -2.99 12.07 3.94
N GLU A 94 -2.82 13.16 3.21
CA GLU A 94 -3.50 13.37 1.94
C GLU A 94 -2.75 12.58 0.86
N MET A 95 -3.44 11.62 0.24
CA MET A 95 -2.81 10.72 -0.72
C MET A 95 -2.67 11.41 -2.08
N ILE A 96 -1.44 11.56 -2.57
CA ILE A 96 -1.18 11.98 -3.96
C ILE A 96 -1.71 10.87 -4.90
N PRO A 97 -2.58 11.17 -5.89
CA PRO A 97 -3.25 10.18 -6.73
C PRO A 97 -2.34 9.62 -7.85
N ILE A 98 -1.10 9.28 -7.54
CA ILE A 98 -0.10 8.72 -8.45
C ILE A 98 0.41 7.39 -7.91
N GLU A 99 0.36 6.36 -8.74
CA GLU A 99 1.06 5.09 -8.52
C GLU A 99 2.48 5.19 -9.08
N TRP A 100 3.47 5.08 -8.20
CA TRP A 100 4.89 5.07 -8.54
C TRP A 100 5.37 3.63 -8.70
N VAL A 101 5.82 3.26 -9.90
CA VAL A 101 6.28 1.91 -10.22
C VAL A 101 7.76 1.92 -10.55
N CYS A 102 8.53 1.08 -9.86
CA CYS A 102 9.95 0.87 -10.14
C CYS A 102 10.19 -0.52 -10.74
N ARG A 103 11.00 -0.61 -11.79
CA ARG A 103 11.33 -1.87 -12.47
C ARG A 103 12.82 -2.06 -12.62
N ARG A 104 13.29 -3.23 -12.19
CA ARG A 104 14.60 -3.75 -12.60
C ARG A 104 14.52 -4.56 -13.89
N ILE A 105 13.42 -5.29 -14.10
CA ILE A 105 13.22 -6.24 -15.20
C ILE A 105 11.91 -5.93 -15.93
N ALA A 106 11.94 -5.97 -17.26
CA ALA A 106 10.76 -5.81 -18.10
C ALA A 106 9.86 -7.06 -18.02
N THR A 107 8.62 -6.85 -17.55
CA THR A 107 7.55 -7.85 -17.50
C THR A 107 6.19 -7.14 -17.43
N GLY A 108 5.10 -7.89 -17.51
CA GLY A 108 3.74 -7.40 -17.26
C GLY A 108 3.32 -6.25 -18.18
N SER A 109 2.75 -5.20 -17.58
CA SER A 109 2.21 -4.05 -18.34
C SER A 109 3.27 -3.28 -19.13
N PHE A 110 4.55 -3.38 -18.76
CA PHE A 110 5.63 -2.78 -19.53
C PHE A 110 5.73 -3.38 -20.94
N LEU A 111 5.70 -4.71 -21.04
CA LEU A 111 5.83 -5.41 -22.33
C LEU A 111 4.64 -5.12 -23.26
N LYS A 112 3.43 -5.03 -22.69
CA LYS A 112 2.21 -4.66 -23.43
C LYS A 112 2.31 -3.26 -24.07
N ARG A 113 2.93 -2.32 -23.36
CA ARG A 113 3.12 -0.93 -23.85
C ARG A 113 4.33 -0.75 -24.75
N ASN A 114 5.25 -1.70 -24.77
CA ASN A 114 6.50 -1.62 -25.54
C ASN A 114 6.68 -2.88 -26.40
N PRO A 115 5.90 -3.04 -27.49
CA PRO A 115 6.03 -4.17 -28.40
C PRO A 115 7.48 -4.29 -28.92
N GLY A 116 8.00 -5.52 -28.94
CA GLY A 116 9.38 -5.81 -29.36
C GLY A 116 10.40 -5.89 -28.21
N VAL A 117 10.07 -5.37 -27.02
CA VAL A 117 10.89 -5.64 -25.83
C VAL A 117 10.62 -7.06 -25.34
N LYS A 118 11.68 -7.82 -25.10
CA LYS A 118 11.58 -9.20 -24.58
C LYS A 118 11.44 -9.18 -23.05
N GLU A 119 10.65 -10.12 -22.53
CA GLU A 119 10.62 -10.40 -21.09
C GLU A 119 12.02 -10.72 -20.57
N GLY A 120 12.36 -10.20 -19.38
CA GLY A 120 13.68 -10.38 -18.81
C GLY A 120 14.68 -9.26 -19.13
N TYR A 121 14.35 -8.33 -20.04
CA TYR A 121 15.18 -7.14 -20.30
C TYR A 121 15.46 -6.37 -19.00
N LYS A 122 16.72 -6.02 -18.73
CA LYS A 122 17.14 -5.38 -17.49
C LYS A 122 17.38 -3.88 -17.68
N PHE A 123 16.86 -3.06 -16.77
CA PHE A 123 17.05 -1.62 -16.76
C PHE A 123 18.24 -1.23 -15.87
N TYR A 124 19.12 -0.36 -16.37
CA TYR A 124 20.22 0.25 -15.62
C TYR A 124 20.30 1.75 -15.99
N PRO A 125 19.91 2.68 -15.09
CA PRO A 125 19.36 2.50 -13.73
C PRO A 125 17.94 1.87 -13.72
N PRO A 126 17.38 1.50 -12.55
CA PRO A 126 15.97 1.08 -12.47
C PRO A 126 15.04 2.07 -13.16
N LYS A 127 14.09 1.55 -13.94
CA LYS A 127 13.08 2.37 -14.61
C LYS A 127 12.01 2.79 -13.62
N VAL A 128 11.72 4.08 -13.54
CA VAL A 128 10.57 4.63 -12.80
C VAL A 128 9.48 5.01 -13.80
N GLU A 129 8.24 4.63 -13.49
CA GLU A 129 7.03 4.99 -14.22
C GLU A 129 5.99 5.56 -13.23
N MET A 130 5.14 6.47 -13.71
CA MET A 130 4.04 7.07 -12.96
C MET A 130 2.73 6.73 -13.65
N PHE A 131 1.73 6.34 -12.88
CA PHE A 131 0.37 6.10 -13.38
C PHE A 131 -0.62 6.90 -12.54
N PHE A 132 -1.48 7.68 -13.17
CA PHE A 132 -2.57 8.36 -12.47
C PHE A 132 -3.60 7.33 -11.96
N LYS A 133 -4.03 7.48 -10.71
CA LYS A 133 -5.00 6.58 -10.09
C LYS A 133 -6.42 7.08 -10.37
N ASP A 134 -7.02 6.59 -11.45
CA ASP A 134 -8.43 6.76 -11.79
C ASP A 134 -9.18 5.42 -11.63
N GLU A 135 -10.27 5.39 -10.85
CA GLU A 135 -11.04 4.17 -10.61
C GLU A 135 -11.82 3.67 -11.84
N GLN A 136 -12.09 4.54 -12.83
CA GLN A 136 -12.78 4.15 -14.07
C GLN A 136 -11.81 3.81 -15.21
N ILE A 137 -10.58 4.30 -15.14
CA ILE A 137 -9.67 4.40 -16.28
C ILE A 137 -8.24 4.08 -15.80
N MET A 138 -7.87 2.79 -15.80
CA MET A 138 -6.45 2.43 -15.93
C MET A 138 -6.03 2.55 -17.41
N ILE A 139 -6.32 3.71 -18.03
CA ILE A 139 -5.88 4.04 -19.38
C ILE A 139 -4.52 4.73 -19.26
N HIS A 140 -3.49 4.00 -19.68
CA HIS A 140 -2.35 4.48 -20.46
C HIS A 140 -2.11 6.00 -20.45
N SER A 141 -1.49 6.53 -19.40
CA SER A 141 -0.71 7.76 -19.52
C SER A 141 0.74 7.36 -19.80
N GLY A 142 1.02 7.09 -21.08
CA GLY A 142 2.38 7.21 -21.58
C GLY A 142 2.76 8.69 -21.48
N LEU A 143 3.52 9.06 -20.45
CA LEU A 143 4.20 10.35 -20.46
C LEU A 143 5.26 10.28 -21.56
N ARG A 144 4.97 10.96 -22.67
CA ARG A 144 6.00 11.50 -23.56
C ARG A 144 6.86 12.42 -22.69
N ASN A 145 8.10 12.02 -22.44
CA ASN A 145 9.11 13.01 -22.08
C ASN A 145 9.32 13.91 -23.30
N SER A 146 9.36 15.21 -23.04
CA SER A 146 10.05 16.18 -23.91
C SER A 146 11.49 15.77 -24.13
#